data_AF-A0A9D7YUZ5-F1
#
_entry.id   AF-A0A9D7YUZ5-F1
#
_cell.length_a   1.000
_cell.length_b   1.000
_cell.length_c   1.000
_cell.angle_alpha   90.00
_cell.angle_beta   90.00
_cell.angle_gamma   90.00
#
_symmetry.space_group_name_H-M   'P 1'
#
loop_
_entity.id
_entity.type
_entity.pdbx_description
1 polymer ?
#
loop_
_entity_poly.entity_id
_entity_poly.type
_entity_poly.pdbx_seq_one_letter_code
_entity_poly.pdbx_strand_id
1 'polypeptide(L)'
;MENLTIHHLVPRQNTKRKKQDPGPTINICSACHRQIHALFENKVLAKELNTIDKLSNEPQMQKFLVWVRKQDPGKRVSVHR
;
A
#
# COMPACT_ATOMS: atom_id res chain seq x y z
N MET A 1 6.52 -4.08 -15.53
CA MET A 1 5.93 -3.91 -14.19
C MET A 1 4.48 -4.28 -14.39
N GLU A 2 4.21 -5.54 -14.71
CA GLU A 2 2.94 -5.89 -15.37
C GLU A 2 1.91 -6.49 -14.42
N ASN A 3 2.27 -6.73 -13.16
CA ASN A 3 1.33 -7.24 -12.17
C ASN A 3 0.96 -6.13 -11.19
N LEU A 4 -0.15 -5.45 -11.52
CA LEU A 4 -0.91 -4.66 -10.56
C LEU A 4 -1.62 -5.60 -9.58
N THR A 5 -1.74 -5.14 -8.35
CA THR A 5 -2.37 -5.84 -7.26
C THR A 5 -3.36 -4.91 -6.57
N ILE A 6 -4.47 -5.48 -6.11
CA ILE A 6 -5.49 -4.74 -5.39
C ILE A 6 -5.05 -4.59 -3.93
N HIS A 7 -4.83 -3.36 -3.49
CA HIS A 7 -4.60 -3.02 -2.09
C HIS A 7 -5.87 -2.42 -1.48
N HIS A 8 -6.25 -2.89 -0.29
CA HIS A 8 -7.39 -2.36 0.45
C HIS A 8 -6.90 -1.26 1.38
N LEU A 9 -7.38 -0.01 1.22
CA LEU A 9 -6.94 1.11 2.06
C LEU A 9 -7.30 0.88 3.53
N VAL A 10 -8.41 0.19 3.79
CA VAL A 10 -8.72 -0.39 5.11
C VAL A 10 -8.48 -1.89 5.04
N PRO A 11 -7.55 -2.46 5.83
CA PRO A 11 -7.27 -3.88 5.80
C PRO A 11 -8.52 -4.74 6.01
N ARG A 12 -8.74 -5.72 5.11
CA ARG A 12 -9.90 -6.64 5.16
C ARG A 12 -10.07 -7.34 6.50
N GLN A 13 -8.98 -7.62 7.21
CA GLN A 13 -9.02 -8.24 8.53
C GLN A 13 -9.79 -7.36 9.54
N ASN A 14 -9.64 -6.04 9.45
CA ASN A 14 -10.33 -5.10 10.33
C ASN A 14 -11.81 -4.95 9.95
N THR A 15 -12.14 -4.99 8.65
CA THR A 15 -13.54 -4.86 8.20
C THR A 15 -14.33 -6.14 8.43
N LYS A 16 -13.74 -7.33 8.23
CA LYS A 16 -14.36 -8.63 8.57
C LYS A 16 -14.74 -8.74 10.04
N ARG A 17 -13.84 -8.33 10.95
CA ARG A 17 -14.11 -8.33 12.40
C ARG A 17 -15.30 -7.44 12.77
N LYS A 18 -15.51 -6.36 12.03
CA LYS A 18 -16.59 -5.38 12.26
C LYS A 18 -17.85 -5.63 11.41
N LYS A 19 -17.86 -6.68 10.57
CA LYS A 19 -18.90 -6.91 9.54
C LYS A 19 -19.17 -5.65 8.69
N GLN A 20 -18.12 -4.91 8.37
CA GLN A 20 -18.18 -3.69 7.57
C GLN A 20 -17.68 -3.95 6.15
N ASP A 21 -18.13 -3.11 5.22
CA ASP A 21 -17.61 -3.12 3.86
C ASP A 21 -16.07 -2.89 3.87
N PRO A 22 -15.27 -3.66 3.11
CA PRO A 22 -13.84 -3.43 2.95
C PRO A 22 -13.43 -2.01 2.57
N GLY A 23 -14.34 -1.20 2.04
CA GLY A 23 -14.08 0.18 1.68
C GLY A 23 -13.22 0.30 0.42
N PRO A 24 -12.65 1.49 0.17
CA PRO A 24 -11.96 1.78 -1.08
C PRO A 24 -10.70 0.93 -1.28
N THR A 25 -10.51 0.50 -2.53
CA THR A 25 -9.33 -0.25 -2.99
C THR A 25 -8.58 0.51 -4.07
N ILE A 26 -7.27 0.25 -4.18
CA ILE A 26 -6.41 0.82 -5.23
C ILE A 26 -5.64 -0.27 -5.97
N ASN A 27 -5.40 -0.04 -7.25
CA ASN A 27 -4.51 -0.88 -8.06
C ASN A 27 -3.10 -0.30 -8.02
N ILE A 28 -2.16 -1.07 -7.46
CA ILE A 28 -0.75 -0.68 -7.33
C ILE A 28 0.17 -1.82 -7.71
N CYS A 29 1.39 -1.52 -8.14
CA CYS A 29 2.35 -2.56 -8.46
C CYS A 29 2.69 -3.40 -7.21
N SER A 30 3.08 -4.65 -7.42
CA SER A 30 3.43 -5.58 -6.33
C SER A 30 4.50 -5.04 -5.37
N ALA A 31 5.43 -4.21 -5.86
CA ALA A 31 6.46 -3.58 -5.03
C ALA A 31 5.85 -2.53 -4.08
N CYS A 32 5.01 -1.63 -4.59
CA CYS A 32 4.28 -0.66 -3.75
C CYS A 32 3.42 -1.38 -2.70
N HIS A 33 2.72 -2.46 -3.09
CA HIS A 33 1.91 -3.23 -2.16
C HIS A 33 2.75 -3.84 -1.03
N ARG A 34 3.87 -4.49 -1.37
CA ARG A 34 4.80 -5.02 -0.36
C ARG A 34 5.34 -3.93 0.54
N GLN A 35 5.71 -2.78 -0.02
CA GLN A 35 6.28 -1.68 0.75
C GLN A 35 5.29 -1.15 1.80
N ILE A 36 4.01 -0.97 1.42
CA ILE A 36 2.98 -0.51 2.37
C ILE A 36 2.92 -1.41 3.59
N HIS A 37 2.94 -2.74 3.40
CA HIS A 37 2.90 -3.71 4.49
C HIS A 37 4.26 -3.93 5.19
N ALA A 38 5.36 -3.47 4.60
CA ALA A 38 6.67 -3.43 5.23
C ALA A 38 6.82 -2.20 6.14
N LEU A 39 6.30 -1.05 5.73
CA LEU A 39 6.36 0.20 6.51
C LEU A 39 5.29 0.29 7.60
N PHE A 40 4.08 -0.22 7.33
CA PHE A 40 2.93 0.04 8.19
C PHE A 40 2.20 -1.23 8.59
N GLU A 41 1.88 -1.33 9.87
CA GLU A 41 0.98 -2.35 10.38
C GLU A 41 -0.47 -2.09 9.97
N ASN A 42 -1.27 -3.15 9.87
CA ASN A 42 -2.70 -3.07 9.55
C ASN A 42 -3.49 -2.15 10.48
N LYS A 43 -3.07 -2.00 11.75
CA LYS A 43 -3.74 -1.08 12.70
C LYS A 43 -3.53 0.38 12.30
N VAL A 44 -2.31 0.75 11.88
CA VAL A 44 -1.96 2.10 11.43
C VAL A 44 -2.66 2.40 10.11
N LEU A 45 -2.62 1.46 9.16
CA LEU A 45 -3.33 1.58 7.88
C LEU A 45 -4.83 1.85 8.07
N ALA A 46 -5.47 1.13 9.00
CA ALA A 46 -6.90 1.30 9.23
C ALA A 46 -7.29 2.61 9.94
N LYS A 47 -6.42 3.16 10.79
CA LYS A 47 -6.73 4.34 11.62
C LYS A 47 -6.23 5.64 10.99
N GLU A 48 -5.01 5.63 10.49
CA GLU A 48 -4.24 6.83 10.15
C GLU A 48 -3.99 6.94 8.65
N LEU A 49 -3.75 5.82 7.94
CA LEU A 49 -3.39 5.82 6.51
C LEU A 49 -4.46 5.17 5.62
N ASN A 50 -5.73 5.43 5.95
CA ASN A 50 -6.90 4.76 5.36
C ASN A 50 -7.43 5.41 4.08
N THR A 51 -6.70 6.36 3.50
CA THR A 51 -7.04 7.01 2.23
C THR A 51 -5.79 7.13 1.36
N ILE A 52 -5.98 7.32 0.05
CA ILE A 52 -4.87 7.48 -0.90
C ILE A 52 -4.03 8.69 -0.50
N ASP A 53 -4.66 9.84 -0.24
CA ASP A 53 -3.96 11.07 0.13
C ASP A 53 -3.11 10.90 1.38
N LYS A 54 -3.63 10.24 2.43
CA LYS A 54 -2.87 10.04 3.66
C LYS A 54 -1.69 9.10 3.44
N LEU A 55 -1.92 8.00 2.72
CA LEU A 55 -0.88 7.02 2.40
C LEU A 55 0.20 7.64 1.50
N SER A 56 -0.20 8.38 0.47
CA SER A 56 0.75 9.02 -0.43
C SER A 56 1.51 10.13 0.27
N ASN A 57 0.89 10.94 1.14
CA ASN A 57 1.57 12.05 1.80
C ASN A 57 2.42 11.63 3.02
N GLU A 58 2.41 10.36 3.42
CA GLU A 58 3.25 9.90 4.52
C GLU A 58 4.75 9.99 4.13
N PRO A 59 5.62 10.57 4.98
CA PRO A 59 7.03 10.82 4.64
C PRO A 59 7.87 9.60 4.23
N GLN A 60 7.73 8.45 4.90
CA GLN A 60 8.40 7.19 4.54
C GLN A 60 7.88 6.64 3.21
N MET A 61 6.57 6.75 2.96
CA MET A 61 5.98 6.34 1.68
C MET A 61 6.42 7.27 0.55
N GLN A 62 6.47 8.59 0.77
CA GLN A 62 6.99 9.56 -0.20
C GLN A 62 8.43 9.24 -0.61
N LYS A 63 9.30 8.92 0.35
CA LYS A 63 10.69 8.52 0.07
C LYS A 63 10.74 7.30 -0.85
N PHE A 64 9.91 6.29 -0.57
CA PHE A 64 9.80 5.11 -1.42
C PHE A 64 9.23 5.46 -2.80
N LEU A 65 8.20 6.27 -2.89
CA LEU A 65 7.58 6.67 -4.16
C LEU A 65 8.57 7.41 -5.07
N VAL A 66 9.39 8.30 -4.51
CA VAL A 66 10.44 9.00 -5.25
C VAL A 66 11.51 8.04 -5.76
N TRP A 67 11.87 7.02 -4.97
CA TRP A 67 12.85 6.02 -5.37
C TRP A 67 12.30 5.02 -6.40
N VAL A 68 11.08 4.50 -6.19
CA VAL A 68 10.46 3.47 -7.04
C VAL A 68 10.17 4.00 -8.44
N ARG A 69 9.85 5.30 -8.56
CA ARG A 69 9.65 5.99 -9.85
C ARG A 69 10.91 6.02 -10.72
N LYS A 70 12.10 5.85 -10.14
CA LYS A 70 13.38 5.80 -10.86
C LYS A 70 13.73 4.38 -11.32
N GLN A 71 12.98 3.37 -10.89
CA GLN A 71 13.27 1.98 -11.24
C GLN A 71 12.72 1.66 -12.62
N ASP A 72 13.42 0.77 -13.33
CA ASP A 72 12.98 0.25 -14.62
C ASP A 72 11.62 -0.45 -14.45
N PRO A 73 10.56 -0.01 -15.14
CA PRO A 73 9.28 -0.66 -15.08
C PRO A 73 9.37 -2.13 -15.51
N GLY A 74 10.19 -2.49 -16.48
CA GLY A 74 10.38 -3.88 -16.92
C GLY A 74 10.97 -4.81 -15.85
N LYS A 75 11.62 -4.27 -14.81
CA LYS A 75 12.29 -5.07 -13.79
C LYS A 75 11.44 -5.31 -12.55
N ARG A 76 11.62 -6.48 -11.95
CA ARG A 76 10.99 -6.81 -10.67
C ARG A 76 11.73 -6.08 -9.54
N VAL A 77 11.07 -5.10 -8.95
CA VAL A 77 11.56 -4.43 -7.74
C VAL A 77 11.32 -5.35 -6.54
N SER A 78 12.40 -5.74 -5.86
CA SER A 78 12.31 -6.54 -4.62
C SER A 78 12.13 -5.61 -3.43
N VAL A 79 11.13 -5.90 -2.61
CA VAL A 79 10.89 -5.24 -1.32
C VAL A 79 10.88 -6.32 -0.26
N HIS A 80 11.76 -6.18 0.73
CA HIS A 80 11.84 -7.06 1.88
C HIS A 80 11.02 -6.46 3.02
N ARG A 81 10.28 -7.30 3.72
CA ARG A 81 9.48 -6.96 4.89
C ARG A 81 10.21 -7.39 6.15
#